data_AF-A0A7S1BGY7-F1
#
_entry.id   AF-A0A7S1BGY7-F1
#
_cell.length_a   1.000
_cell.length_b   1.000
_cell.length_c   1.000
_cell.angle_alpha   90.00
_cell.angle_beta   90.00
_cell.angle_gamma   90.00
#
_symmetry.space_group_name_H-M   'P 1'
#
loop_
_entity.id
_entity.type
_entity.pdbx_description
1 polymer ?
#
loop_
_entity_poly.entity_id
_entity_poly.type
_entity_poly.pdbx_seq_one_letter_code
_entity_poly.pdbx_strand_id
1 'polypeptide(L)'
;MTAYGSHCPRTEPAFLNSTIIAISNSMFSFLSGFAVFGAMGYLAGQQDLDVTDIKFGGFGLVFGTWPSVLATLPGGSHWVRLLFFDLFLLGIDSAFSILEAVIIVLKDTVWLKDTEKWKVTLATSVVGFICTLLYCSDVGLIWLDTVDWYINFLLLLVGIFETGAAGWICGMDKQIEAVGAKSVYLFGLANLGAPILGGVLWFGLKSVWPGFVGYILFYVIFAAGAHFSMESGGCWNDLLMKNILDLKNKIEPTIGYIPIMWCVLIKHFIPQVLIILFANLLASGKFFTYSGYAVWPYQTVGLLIILFIAGLFFTGVFAPDVYKGFAIYEKSLKEEFGDEAGDVEKEVEKPITEA
;
A
#
# COMPACT_ATOMS: atom_id res chain seq x y z
N MET A 1 0.52 2.78 8.66
CA MET A 1 1.77 2.50 9.42
C MET A 1 2.63 3.75 9.63
N THR A 2 2.75 4.65 8.65
CA THR A 2 3.51 5.91 8.77
C THR A 2 3.18 6.71 10.03
N ALA A 3 1.89 6.84 10.35
CA ALA A 3 1.41 7.58 11.51
C ALA A 3 1.78 6.94 12.87
N TYR A 4 1.82 5.60 12.96
CA TYR A 4 2.33 4.93 14.16
C TYR A 4 3.85 5.05 14.25
N GLY A 5 4.54 4.93 13.12
CA GLY A 5 5.98 5.10 13.04
C GLY A 5 6.45 6.48 13.49
N SER A 6 5.67 7.54 13.22
CA SER A 6 6.02 8.91 13.67
C SER A 6 5.94 9.12 15.17
N HIS A 7 5.24 8.24 15.91
CA HIS A 7 5.18 8.29 17.37
C HIS A 7 6.24 7.45 18.07
N CYS A 8 6.91 6.55 17.34
CA CYS A 8 8.01 5.78 17.90
C CYS A 8 9.23 6.69 18.17
N PRO A 9 9.97 6.46 19.27
CA PRO A 9 11.27 7.10 19.47
C PRO A 9 12.21 6.82 18.29
N ARG A 10 12.96 7.84 17.86
CA ARG A 10 13.85 7.73 16.68
C ARG A 10 14.92 6.64 16.81
N THR A 11 15.29 6.25 18.04
CA THR A 11 16.32 5.25 18.35
C THR A 11 15.81 3.81 18.35
N GLU A 12 14.49 3.58 18.21
CA GLU A 12 13.97 2.21 18.20
C GLU A 12 14.33 1.47 16.90
N PRO A 13 14.64 0.16 16.97
CA PRO A 13 15.00 -0.63 15.80
C PRO A 13 13.77 -0.88 14.91
N ALA A 14 13.49 0.06 14.00
CA ALA A 14 12.31 0.01 13.14
C ALA A 14 12.26 -1.24 12.24
N PHE A 15 13.42 -1.72 11.76
CA PHE A 15 13.50 -2.94 10.96
C PHE A 15 13.10 -4.19 11.75
N LEU A 16 13.56 -4.32 13.01
CA LEU A 16 13.20 -5.45 13.86
C LEU A 16 11.72 -5.42 14.22
N ASN A 17 11.22 -4.26 14.64
CA ASN A 17 9.82 -4.07 15.01
C ASN A 17 8.88 -4.41 13.83
N SER A 18 9.16 -3.89 12.64
CA SER A 18 8.36 -4.21 11.43
C SER A 18 8.42 -5.68 11.04
N THR A 19 9.57 -6.33 11.19
CA THR A 19 9.72 -7.77 10.93
C THR A 19 8.88 -8.61 11.90
N ILE A 20 8.91 -8.29 13.20
CA ILE A 20 8.11 -8.98 14.22
C ILE A 20 6.61 -8.82 13.92
N ILE A 21 6.17 -7.61 13.56
CA ILE A 21 4.77 -7.33 13.20
C ILE A 21 4.35 -8.17 11.99
N ALA A 22 5.15 -8.18 10.92
CA ALA A 22 4.84 -8.91 9.69
C ALA A 22 4.79 -10.44 9.91
N ILE A 23 5.75 -10.98 10.66
CA ILE A 23 5.79 -12.41 11.00
C ILE A 23 4.61 -12.77 11.91
N SER A 24 4.29 -11.95 12.91
CA SER A 24 3.16 -12.20 13.82
C SER A 24 1.82 -12.21 13.08
N ASN A 25 1.57 -11.22 12.19
CA ASN A 25 0.38 -11.18 11.35
C ASN A 25 0.26 -12.43 10.46
N SER A 26 1.36 -12.84 9.84
CA SER A 26 1.40 -14.01 8.94
C SER A 26 1.21 -15.32 9.72
N MET A 27 1.84 -15.46 10.89
CA MET A 27 1.67 -16.63 11.76
C MET A 27 0.23 -16.74 12.26
N PHE A 28 -0.37 -15.64 12.70
CA PHE A 28 -1.78 -15.64 13.11
C PHE A 28 -2.71 -16.03 11.95
N SER A 29 -2.48 -15.49 10.75
CA SER A 29 -3.23 -15.87 9.55
C SER A 29 -3.09 -17.36 9.21
N PHE A 30 -1.87 -17.90 9.32
CA PHE A 30 -1.60 -19.31 9.09
C PHE A 30 -2.30 -20.21 10.12
N LEU A 31 -2.26 -19.83 11.41
CA LEU A 31 -2.96 -20.54 12.49
C LEU A 31 -4.48 -20.49 12.33
N SER A 32 -5.02 -19.32 12.00
CA SER A 32 -6.44 -19.13 11.68
C SER A 32 -6.88 -20.01 10.51
N GLY A 33 -6.00 -20.22 9.52
CA GLY A 33 -6.23 -21.18 8.43
C GLY A 33 -6.59 -22.59 8.92
N PHE A 34 -5.88 -23.15 9.90
CA PHE A 34 -6.23 -24.46 10.48
C PHE A 34 -7.61 -24.46 11.13
N ALA A 35 -7.97 -23.37 11.81
CA ALA A 35 -9.29 -23.24 12.43
C ALA A 35 -10.40 -23.23 11.35
N VAL A 36 -10.21 -22.43 10.29
CA VAL A 36 -11.15 -22.32 9.15
C VAL A 36 -11.30 -23.65 8.42
N PHE A 37 -10.21 -24.29 8.02
CA PHE A 37 -10.27 -25.57 7.32
C PHE A 37 -10.77 -26.71 8.22
N GLY A 38 -10.49 -26.67 9.51
CA GLY A 38 -11.04 -27.62 10.49
C GLY A 38 -12.56 -27.50 10.60
N ALA A 39 -13.09 -26.27 10.70
CA ALA A 39 -14.54 -26.03 10.74
C ALA A 39 -15.23 -26.43 9.42
N MET A 40 -14.64 -26.09 8.26
CA MET A 40 -15.17 -26.49 6.95
C MET A 40 -15.16 -28.01 6.76
N GLY A 41 -14.08 -28.69 7.17
CA GLY A 41 -14.00 -30.15 7.10
C GLY A 41 -15.03 -30.85 7.98
N TYR A 42 -15.31 -30.31 9.17
CA TYR A 42 -16.39 -30.82 10.02
C TYR A 42 -17.77 -30.68 9.36
N LEU A 43 -18.04 -29.52 8.76
CA LEU A 43 -19.31 -29.29 8.08
C LEU A 43 -19.47 -30.19 6.84
N ALA A 44 -18.41 -30.36 6.06
CA ALA A 44 -18.36 -31.26 4.91
C ALA A 44 -18.76 -32.69 5.31
N GLY A 45 -18.17 -33.19 6.40
CA GLY A 45 -18.49 -34.52 6.94
C GLY A 45 -19.93 -34.67 7.46
N GLN A 46 -20.55 -33.59 7.94
CA GLN A 46 -21.97 -33.65 8.35
C GLN A 46 -22.95 -33.60 7.17
N GLN A 47 -22.59 -32.88 6.12
CA GLN A 47 -23.45 -32.66 4.95
C GLN A 47 -23.22 -33.66 3.82
N ASP A 48 -22.26 -34.59 3.99
CA ASP A 48 -21.82 -35.55 2.96
C ASP A 48 -21.45 -34.85 1.63
N LEU A 49 -20.84 -33.66 1.76
CA LEU A 49 -20.35 -32.84 0.65
C LEU A 49 -18.83 -32.88 0.62
N ASP A 50 -18.25 -32.73 -0.57
CA ASP A 50 -16.81 -32.49 -0.67
C ASP A 50 -16.47 -31.08 -0.14
N VAL A 51 -15.31 -30.93 0.49
CA VAL A 51 -14.82 -29.65 0.99
C VAL A 51 -14.69 -28.64 -0.16
N THR A 52 -14.45 -29.11 -1.38
CA THR A 52 -14.37 -28.27 -2.58
C THR A 52 -15.71 -27.69 -3.04
N ASP A 53 -16.83 -28.30 -2.64
CA ASP A 53 -18.18 -27.85 -2.98
C ASP A 53 -18.74 -26.80 -1.99
N ILE A 54 -18.06 -26.58 -0.87
CA ILE A 54 -18.43 -25.59 0.14
C ILE A 54 -17.99 -24.20 -0.33
N LYS A 55 -18.86 -23.49 -1.06
CA LYS A 55 -18.63 -22.15 -1.59
C LYS A 55 -18.83 -21.02 -0.56
N PHE A 56 -18.17 -21.09 0.59
CA PHE A 56 -18.21 -19.99 1.56
C PHE A 56 -16.84 -19.33 1.69
N GLY A 57 -16.72 -18.11 1.17
CA GLY A 57 -15.61 -17.20 1.40
C GLY A 57 -16.10 -15.86 1.94
N GLY A 58 -15.22 -15.09 2.58
CA GLY A 58 -15.55 -13.77 3.12
C GLY A 58 -16.63 -13.81 4.21
N PHE A 59 -17.61 -12.91 4.13
CA PHE A 59 -18.67 -12.74 5.15
C PHE A 59 -19.53 -13.99 5.36
N GLY A 60 -19.86 -14.73 4.28
CA GLY A 60 -20.71 -15.92 4.39
C GLY A 60 -20.09 -17.03 5.24
N LEU A 61 -18.77 -17.16 5.19
CA LEU A 61 -18.02 -18.12 6.00
C LEU A 61 -18.11 -17.75 7.50
N VAL A 62 -17.79 -16.49 7.82
CA VAL A 62 -17.69 -16.02 9.21
C VAL A 62 -19.05 -15.87 9.88
N PHE A 63 -20.07 -15.37 9.17
CA PHE A 63 -21.38 -15.07 9.76
C PHE A 63 -22.43 -16.18 9.52
N GLY A 64 -22.17 -17.13 8.62
CA GLY A 64 -23.04 -18.27 8.36
C GLY A 64 -22.46 -19.58 8.85
N THR A 65 -21.37 -20.02 8.22
CA THR A 65 -20.77 -21.34 8.45
C THR A 65 -20.24 -21.51 9.87
N TRP A 66 -19.46 -20.54 10.36
CA TRP A 66 -18.82 -20.62 11.68
C TRP A 66 -19.81 -20.73 12.85
N PRO A 67 -20.84 -19.88 12.97
CA PRO A 67 -21.85 -20.03 14.02
C PRO A 67 -22.56 -21.38 13.96
N SER A 68 -22.86 -21.89 12.76
CA SER A 68 -23.51 -23.20 12.58
C SER A 68 -22.63 -24.35 13.11
N VAL A 69 -21.32 -24.31 12.83
CA VAL A 69 -20.37 -25.32 13.31
C VAL A 69 -20.18 -25.22 14.82
N LEU A 70 -19.96 -24.02 15.36
CA LEU A 70 -19.74 -23.85 16.80
C LEU A 70 -20.98 -24.21 17.63
N ALA A 71 -22.18 -24.05 17.07
CA ALA A 71 -23.43 -24.41 17.73
C ALA A 71 -23.57 -25.92 17.99
N THR A 72 -22.90 -26.79 17.21
CA THR A 72 -22.96 -28.25 17.41
C THR A 72 -22.06 -28.74 18.56
N LEU A 73 -21.12 -27.91 19.01
CA LEU A 73 -20.21 -28.24 20.11
C LEU A 73 -20.96 -28.26 21.46
N PRO A 74 -20.50 -29.07 22.44
CA PRO A 74 -21.03 -28.99 23.79
C PRO A 74 -20.84 -27.59 24.36
N GLY A 75 -21.94 -26.94 24.75
CA GLY A 75 -21.94 -25.54 25.15
C GLY A 75 -21.86 -24.55 23.98
N GLY A 76 -22.30 -24.92 22.78
CA GLY A 76 -22.17 -24.14 21.54
C GLY A 76 -22.51 -22.66 21.62
N SER A 77 -23.54 -22.26 22.39
CA SER A 77 -23.86 -20.85 22.61
C SER A 77 -22.71 -20.04 23.23
N HIS A 78 -21.87 -20.65 24.07
CA HIS A 78 -20.68 -20.02 24.63
C HIS A 78 -19.62 -19.76 23.56
N TRP A 79 -19.34 -20.75 22.71
CA TRP A 79 -18.36 -20.63 21.62
C TRP A 79 -18.77 -19.59 20.58
N VAL A 80 -20.06 -19.55 20.22
CA VAL A 80 -20.59 -18.53 19.30
C VAL A 80 -20.43 -17.12 19.90
N ARG A 81 -20.70 -16.92 21.19
CA ARG A 81 -20.46 -15.62 21.86
C ARG A 81 -18.98 -15.22 21.82
N LEU A 82 -18.07 -16.17 22.07
CA LEU A 82 -16.64 -15.92 22.01
C LEU A 82 -16.19 -15.55 20.58
N LEU A 83 -16.71 -16.23 19.56
CA LEU A 83 -16.42 -15.91 18.17
C LEU A 83 -16.81 -14.46 17.84
N PHE A 84 -18.04 -14.04 18.16
CA PHE A 84 -18.47 -12.67 17.87
C PHE A 84 -17.72 -11.62 18.71
N PHE A 85 -17.34 -11.97 19.94
CA PHE A 85 -16.49 -11.10 20.76
C PHE A 85 -15.09 -10.95 20.15
N ASP A 86 -14.50 -12.04 19.68
CA ASP A 86 -13.20 -12.03 18.99
C ASP A 86 -13.26 -11.22 17.68
N LEU A 87 -14.28 -11.42 16.84
CA LEU A 87 -14.50 -10.62 15.63
C LEU A 87 -14.67 -9.12 15.93
N PHE A 88 -15.32 -8.78 17.04
CA PHE A 88 -15.43 -7.40 17.48
C PHE A 88 -14.07 -6.82 17.89
N LEU A 89 -13.25 -7.58 18.62
CA LEU A 89 -11.90 -7.17 19.01
C LEU A 89 -10.97 -6.98 17.79
N LEU A 90 -11.02 -7.90 16.82
CA LEU A 90 -10.27 -7.83 15.56
C LEU A 90 -10.74 -6.69 14.63
N GLY A 91 -12.00 -6.26 14.76
CA GLY A 91 -12.50 -5.13 14.00
C GLY A 91 -12.12 -3.79 14.64
N ILE A 92 -12.24 -3.69 15.96
CA ILE A 92 -12.06 -2.43 16.69
C ILE A 92 -10.59 -1.99 16.77
N ASP A 93 -9.65 -2.93 16.90
CA ASP A 93 -8.22 -2.61 16.93
C ASP A 93 -7.74 -2.00 15.59
N SER A 94 -8.21 -2.56 14.48
CA SER A 94 -7.95 -2.12 13.12
C SER A 94 -8.62 -0.77 12.85
N ALA A 95 -9.85 -0.58 13.35
CA ALA A 95 -10.55 0.69 13.25
C ALA A 95 -9.81 1.82 13.99
N PHE A 96 -9.29 1.55 15.20
CA PHE A 96 -8.47 2.53 15.92
C PHE A 96 -7.21 2.91 15.15
N SER A 97 -6.57 1.93 14.50
CA SER A 97 -5.37 2.16 13.69
C SER A 97 -5.61 3.10 12.50
N ILE A 98 -6.71 2.88 11.78
CA ILE A 98 -7.07 3.72 10.63
C ILE A 98 -7.50 5.12 11.10
N LEU A 99 -8.31 5.21 12.17
CA LEU A 99 -8.77 6.48 12.72
C LEU A 99 -7.58 7.34 13.20
N GLU A 100 -6.62 6.72 13.92
CA GLU A 100 -5.43 7.41 14.41
C GLU A 100 -4.58 7.96 13.25
N ALA A 101 -4.43 7.20 12.15
CA ALA A 101 -3.73 7.68 10.97
C ALA A 101 -4.39 8.94 10.37
N VAL A 102 -5.72 9.00 10.31
CA VAL A 102 -6.45 10.19 9.86
C VAL A 102 -6.28 11.35 10.84
N ILE A 103 -6.38 11.10 12.15
CA ILE A 103 -6.22 12.14 13.17
C ILE A 103 -4.85 12.78 13.11
N ILE A 104 -3.78 11.99 12.92
CA ILE A 104 -2.41 12.49 12.83
C ILE A 104 -2.25 13.39 11.61
N VAL A 105 -2.70 12.96 10.43
CA VAL A 105 -2.64 13.79 9.20
C VAL A 105 -3.43 15.10 9.37
N LEU A 106 -4.60 15.05 10.02
CA LEU A 106 -5.37 16.27 10.33
C LEU A 106 -4.65 17.18 11.32
N LYS A 107 -4.04 16.61 12.37
CA LYS A 107 -3.27 17.36 13.37
C LYS A 107 -1.98 17.98 12.81
N ASP A 108 -1.40 17.37 11.79
CA ASP A 108 -0.25 17.88 11.04
C ASP A 108 -0.62 18.98 10.03
N THR A 109 -1.90 19.37 9.99
CA THR A 109 -2.38 20.50 9.20
C THR A 109 -2.32 21.82 9.98
N VAL A 110 -1.83 22.89 9.34
CA VAL A 110 -1.67 24.24 9.96
C VAL A 110 -2.92 24.73 10.69
N TRP A 111 -4.12 24.46 10.17
CA TRP A 111 -5.39 24.94 10.76
C TRP A 111 -5.87 24.15 11.98
N LEU A 112 -5.41 22.90 12.15
CA LEU A 112 -5.90 22.00 13.20
C LEU A 112 -4.83 21.65 14.24
N LYS A 113 -3.59 22.12 14.05
CA LYS A 113 -2.45 21.90 14.97
C LYS A 113 -2.78 22.24 16.42
N ASP A 114 -3.32 23.44 16.64
CA ASP A 114 -3.61 23.99 17.97
C ASP A 114 -4.92 23.45 18.57
N THR A 115 -5.68 22.66 17.82
CA THR A 115 -6.91 22.05 18.32
C THR A 115 -6.58 20.86 19.22
N GLU A 116 -7.29 20.77 20.35
CA GLU A 116 -7.19 19.64 21.28
C GLU A 116 -7.52 18.32 20.57
N LYS A 117 -6.67 17.29 20.75
CA LYS A 117 -6.78 16.01 20.04
C LYS A 117 -8.16 15.38 20.16
N TRP A 118 -8.76 15.41 21.36
CA TRP A 118 -10.08 14.81 21.58
C TRP A 118 -11.20 15.46 20.75
N LYS A 119 -11.11 16.77 20.45
CA LYS A 119 -12.10 17.47 19.61
C LYS A 119 -11.99 17.00 18.15
N VAL A 120 -10.75 16.86 17.65
CA VAL A 120 -10.48 16.33 16.30
C VAL A 120 -10.94 14.88 16.20
N THR A 121 -10.60 14.04 17.18
CA THR A 121 -11.07 12.66 17.26
C THR A 121 -12.59 12.58 17.25
N LEU A 122 -13.27 13.35 18.11
CA LEU A 122 -14.74 13.35 18.18
C LEU A 122 -15.36 13.77 16.85
N ALA A 123 -14.86 14.85 16.24
CA ALA A 123 -15.37 15.32 14.96
C ALA A 123 -15.20 14.26 13.86
N THR A 124 -14.01 13.68 13.72
CA THR A 124 -13.73 12.63 12.73
C THR A 124 -14.56 11.38 12.98
N SER A 125 -14.75 10.97 14.24
CA SER A 125 -15.61 9.83 14.59
C SER A 125 -17.08 10.09 14.30
N VAL A 126 -17.59 11.30 14.54
CA VAL A 126 -18.98 11.67 14.23
C VAL A 126 -19.21 11.70 12.72
N VAL A 127 -18.28 12.28 11.96
CA VAL A 127 -18.33 12.27 10.49
C VAL A 127 -18.27 10.83 9.97
N GLY A 128 -17.34 10.02 10.50
CA GLY A 128 -17.22 8.60 10.17
C GLY A 128 -18.51 7.83 10.45
N PHE A 129 -19.14 8.05 11.61
CA PHE A 129 -20.42 7.45 11.97
C PHE A 129 -21.54 7.82 10.99
N ILE A 130 -21.67 9.11 10.64
CA ILE A 130 -22.68 9.56 9.67
C ILE A 130 -22.45 8.90 8.30
N CYS A 131 -21.20 8.81 7.86
CA CYS A 131 -20.85 8.16 6.59
C CYS A 131 -21.13 6.64 6.63
N THR A 132 -20.87 5.96 7.74
CA THR A 132 -21.07 4.50 7.81
C THR A 132 -22.53 4.08 8.00
N LEU A 133 -23.44 5.00 8.37
CA LEU A 133 -24.88 4.71 8.45
C LEU A 133 -25.45 4.15 7.13
N LEU A 134 -24.85 4.47 5.98
CA LEU A 134 -25.26 3.91 4.69
C LEU A 134 -25.14 2.37 4.64
N TYR A 135 -24.16 1.81 5.36
CA TYR A 135 -23.94 0.36 5.45
C TYR A 135 -24.94 -0.34 6.37
N CYS A 136 -25.71 0.41 7.17
CA CYS A 136 -26.76 -0.14 8.03
C CYS A 136 -28.12 -0.30 7.31
N SER A 137 -28.19 0.03 6.02
CA SER A 137 -29.38 -0.16 5.19
C SER A 137 -29.49 -1.61 4.68
N ASP A 138 -30.66 -2.01 4.15
CA ASP A 138 -30.88 -3.35 3.57
C ASP A 138 -29.93 -3.65 2.39
N VAL A 139 -29.42 -2.62 1.73
CA VAL A 139 -28.44 -2.71 0.64
C VAL A 139 -26.99 -2.53 1.12
N GLY A 140 -26.77 -2.49 2.43
CA GLY A 140 -25.48 -2.19 3.04
C GLY A 140 -24.36 -3.15 2.66
N LEU A 141 -24.66 -4.45 2.54
CA LEU A 141 -23.67 -5.46 2.10
C LEU A 141 -23.21 -5.24 0.65
N ILE A 142 -24.11 -4.80 -0.23
CA ILE A 142 -23.78 -4.48 -1.63
C ILE A 142 -22.88 -3.25 -1.68
N TRP A 143 -23.18 -2.23 -0.87
CA TRP A 143 -22.34 -1.05 -0.72
C TRP A 143 -20.95 -1.42 -0.22
N LEU A 144 -20.86 -2.24 0.83
CA LEU A 144 -19.60 -2.66 1.43
C LEU A 144 -18.75 -3.41 0.40
N ASP A 145 -19.32 -4.44 -0.24
CA ASP A 145 -18.63 -5.26 -1.23
C ASP A 145 -18.12 -4.42 -2.44
N THR A 146 -18.94 -3.47 -2.90
CA THR A 146 -18.55 -2.57 -3.99
C THR A 146 -17.41 -1.63 -3.56
N VAL A 147 -17.56 -0.96 -2.42
CA VAL A 147 -16.56 0.02 -1.94
C VAL A 147 -15.23 -0.69 -1.60
N ASP A 148 -15.29 -1.86 -0.97
CA ASP A 148 -14.11 -2.68 -0.66
C ASP A 148 -13.31 -3.02 -1.92
N TRP A 149 -13.99 -3.44 -2.99
CA TRP A 149 -13.33 -3.74 -4.27
C TRP A 149 -12.57 -2.54 -4.84
N TYR A 150 -13.20 -1.36 -4.86
CA TYR A 150 -12.59 -0.14 -5.41
C TYR A 150 -11.47 0.42 -4.51
N ILE A 151 -11.59 0.31 -3.19
CA ILE A 151 -10.54 0.72 -2.25
C ILE A 151 -9.32 -0.21 -2.41
N ASN A 152 -9.52 -1.52 -2.49
CA ASN A 152 -8.41 -2.47 -2.70
C ASN A 152 -7.64 -2.20 -3.99
N PHE A 153 -8.34 -1.83 -5.06
CA PHE A 153 -7.71 -1.37 -6.30
C PHE A 153 -6.82 -0.14 -6.08
N LEU A 154 -7.32 0.84 -5.32
CA LEU A 154 -6.59 2.09 -5.04
C LEU A 154 -5.39 1.89 -4.13
N LEU A 155 -5.50 1.05 -3.10
CA LEU A 155 -4.40 0.77 -2.18
C LEU A 155 -3.20 0.13 -2.92
N LEU A 156 -3.45 -0.73 -3.91
CA LEU A 156 -2.38 -1.25 -4.77
C LEU A 156 -1.70 -0.14 -5.57
N LEU A 157 -2.49 0.78 -6.16
CA LEU A 157 -1.95 1.90 -6.93
C LEU A 157 -1.11 2.84 -6.05
N VAL A 158 -1.59 3.17 -4.85
CA VAL A 158 -0.85 3.97 -3.86
C VAL A 158 0.45 3.27 -3.48
N GLY A 159 0.43 1.96 -3.23
CA GLY A 159 1.63 1.18 -2.92
C GLY A 159 2.67 1.18 -4.05
N ILE A 160 2.25 1.15 -5.33
CA ILE A 160 3.17 1.29 -6.48
C ILE A 160 3.86 2.66 -6.45
N PHE A 161 3.11 3.73 -6.18
CA PHE A 161 3.68 5.07 -6.12
C PHE A 161 4.57 5.28 -4.90
N GLU A 162 4.19 4.82 -3.72
CA GLU A 162 5.01 4.94 -2.50
C GLU A 162 6.34 4.18 -2.64
N THR A 163 6.29 2.94 -3.13
CA THR A 163 7.50 2.12 -3.32
C THR A 163 8.35 2.60 -4.49
N GLY A 164 7.71 3.08 -5.58
CA GLY A 164 8.40 3.74 -6.69
C GLY A 164 9.11 5.03 -6.26
N ALA A 165 8.43 5.88 -5.49
CA ALA A 165 9.01 7.11 -4.97
C ALA A 165 10.17 6.84 -4.00
N ALA A 166 9.97 5.93 -3.03
CA ALA A 166 11.01 5.56 -2.07
C ALA A 166 12.21 4.88 -2.73
N GLY A 167 11.98 4.03 -3.74
CA GLY A 167 13.05 3.25 -4.38
C GLY A 167 13.80 3.97 -5.50
N TRP A 168 13.13 4.83 -6.27
CA TRP A 168 13.69 5.41 -7.50
C TRP A 168 13.81 6.93 -7.48
N ILE A 169 12.88 7.63 -6.83
CA ILE A 169 12.86 9.10 -6.82
C ILE A 169 13.71 9.65 -5.67
N CYS A 170 13.64 9.02 -4.48
CA CYS A 170 14.43 9.47 -3.33
C CYS A 170 15.94 9.30 -3.59
N GLY A 171 16.69 10.40 -3.50
CA GLY A 171 18.14 10.40 -3.73
C GLY A 171 18.56 10.21 -5.19
N MET A 172 17.65 10.44 -6.14
CA MET A 172 17.93 10.29 -7.57
C MET A 172 19.03 11.24 -8.05
N ASP A 173 19.13 12.44 -7.49
CA ASP A 173 20.11 13.47 -7.91
C ASP A 173 21.56 12.99 -7.78
N LYS A 174 21.89 12.36 -6.65
CA LYS A 174 23.22 11.78 -6.40
C LYS A 174 23.53 10.60 -7.31
N GLN A 175 22.49 9.88 -7.73
CA GLN A 175 22.62 8.79 -8.68
C GLN A 175 22.85 9.33 -10.11
N ILE A 176 22.16 10.41 -10.47
CA ILE A 176 22.33 11.13 -11.73
C ILE A 176 23.74 11.71 -11.84
N GLU A 177 24.25 12.35 -10.79
CA GLU A 177 25.60 12.92 -10.76
C GLU A 177 26.70 11.85 -10.94
N ALA A 178 26.46 10.63 -10.47
CA ALA A 178 27.44 9.56 -10.52
C ALA A 178 27.51 8.79 -11.85
N VAL A 179 26.38 8.68 -12.56
CA VAL A 179 26.25 7.76 -13.72
C VAL A 179 25.73 8.45 -14.99
N GLY A 180 25.20 9.67 -14.84
CA GLY A 180 24.58 10.44 -15.92
C GLY A 180 23.06 10.24 -15.98
N ALA A 181 22.33 11.33 -16.23
CA ALA A 181 20.86 11.36 -16.20
C ALA A 181 20.22 10.34 -17.15
N LYS A 182 20.74 10.25 -18.39
CA LYS A 182 20.20 9.35 -19.41
C LYS A 182 20.26 7.88 -19.00
N SER A 183 21.34 7.46 -18.33
CA SER A 183 21.49 6.09 -17.85
C SER A 183 20.48 5.77 -16.75
N VAL A 184 20.30 6.68 -15.78
CA VAL A 184 19.36 6.52 -14.67
C VAL A 184 17.91 6.42 -15.17
N TYR A 185 17.49 7.30 -16.09
CA TYR A 185 16.13 7.25 -16.65
C TYR A 185 15.87 5.98 -17.48
N LEU A 186 16.83 5.56 -18.32
CA LEU A 186 16.71 4.31 -19.09
C LEU A 186 16.64 3.09 -18.17
N PHE A 187 17.42 3.08 -17.09
CA PHE A 187 17.40 1.98 -16.13
C PHE A 187 16.12 1.95 -15.28
N GLY A 188 15.60 3.12 -14.89
CA GLY A 188 14.29 3.25 -14.25
C GLY A 188 13.16 2.77 -15.16
N LEU A 189 13.20 3.14 -16.44
CA LEU A 189 12.26 2.65 -17.45
C LEU A 189 12.37 1.14 -17.66
N ALA A 190 13.58 0.57 -17.62
CA ALA A 190 13.77 -0.89 -17.66
C ALA A 190 13.04 -1.57 -16.49
N ASN A 191 13.19 -1.05 -15.27
CA ASN A 191 12.66 -1.68 -14.05
C ASN A 191 11.15 -1.48 -13.85
N LEU A 192 10.62 -0.30 -14.16
CA LEU A 192 9.20 0.00 -14.01
C LEU A 192 8.39 -0.33 -15.27
N GLY A 193 9.00 -0.19 -16.46
CA GLY A 193 8.34 -0.46 -17.74
C GLY A 193 8.27 -1.94 -18.12
N ALA A 194 9.30 -2.74 -17.80
CA ALA A 194 9.28 -4.19 -18.07
C ALA A 194 8.08 -4.92 -17.42
N PRO A 195 7.76 -4.75 -16.13
CA PRO A 195 6.62 -5.42 -15.51
C PRO A 195 5.28 -4.94 -16.09
N ILE A 196 5.18 -3.68 -16.54
CA ILE A 196 3.98 -3.15 -17.21
C ILE A 196 3.78 -3.89 -18.55
N LEU A 197 4.81 -3.92 -19.41
CA LEU A 197 4.73 -4.60 -20.69
C LEU A 197 4.47 -6.10 -20.52
N GLY A 198 5.20 -6.74 -19.61
CA GLY A 198 5.06 -8.17 -19.31
C GLY A 198 3.67 -8.51 -18.80
N GLY A 199 3.11 -7.70 -17.89
CA GLY A 199 1.75 -7.86 -17.39
C GLY A 199 0.69 -7.68 -18.48
N VAL A 200 0.80 -6.63 -19.29
CA VAL A 200 -0.14 -6.37 -20.40
C VAL A 200 -0.12 -7.51 -21.42
N LEU A 201 1.07 -8.00 -21.79
CA LEU A 201 1.20 -9.12 -22.74
C LEU A 201 0.71 -10.44 -22.14
N TRP A 202 1.03 -10.73 -20.88
CA TRP A 202 0.57 -11.94 -20.19
C TRP A 202 -0.96 -11.96 -20.16
N PHE A 203 -1.57 -10.96 -19.53
CA PHE A 203 -3.00 -10.98 -19.28
C PHE A 203 -3.82 -10.63 -20.53
N GLY A 204 -3.30 -9.79 -21.43
CA GLY A 204 -3.95 -9.42 -22.69
C GLY A 204 -4.00 -10.58 -23.69
N LEU A 205 -2.91 -11.33 -23.86
CA LEU A 205 -2.85 -12.49 -24.76
C LEU A 205 -3.29 -13.80 -24.08
N LYS A 206 -3.65 -13.75 -22.80
CA LYS A 206 -3.98 -14.92 -21.96
C LYS A 206 -2.93 -16.03 -22.04
N SER A 207 -1.67 -15.65 -22.19
CA SER A 207 -0.55 -16.57 -22.35
C SER A 207 0.66 -16.07 -21.58
N VAL A 208 1.25 -16.95 -20.76
CA VAL A 208 2.38 -16.61 -19.88
C VAL A 208 3.64 -16.30 -20.70
N TRP A 209 3.86 -17.02 -21.80
CA TRP A 209 5.10 -16.96 -22.58
C TRP A 209 5.35 -15.60 -23.23
N PRO A 210 4.39 -14.98 -23.94
CA PRO A 210 4.55 -13.62 -24.45
C PRO A 210 4.86 -12.59 -23.36
N GLY A 211 4.23 -12.72 -22.19
CA GLY A 211 4.49 -11.85 -21.04
C GLY A 211 5.91 -11.97 -20.52
N PHE A 212 6.38 -13.20 -20.32
CA PHE A 212 7.74 -13.46 -19.85
C PHE A 212 8.82 -13.01 -20.84
N VAL A 213 8.64 -13.31 -22.13
CA VAL A 213 9.58 -12.90 -23.18
C VAL A 213 9.59 -11.38 -23.34
N GLY A 214 8.41 -10.74 -23.34
CA GLY A 214 8.28 -9.29 -23.42
C GLY A 214 8.95 -8.59 -22.23
N TYR A 215 8.76 -9.11 -21.01
CA TYR A 215 9.42 -8.62 -19.81
C TYR A 215 10.95 -8.64 -19.93
N ILE A 216 11.53 -9.81 -20.26
CA ILE A 216 12.99 -9.97 -20.35
C ILE A 216 13.57 -9.11 -21.46
N LEU A 217 12.95 -9.14 -22.65
CA LEU A 217 13.46 -8.43 -23.81
C LEU A 217 13.43 -6.92 -23.59
N PHE A 218 12.36 -6.39 -23.01
CA PHE A 218 12.27 -4.96 -22.67
C PHE A 218 13.32 -4.59 -21.61
N TYR A 219 13.44 -5.39 -20.54
CA TYR A 219 14.43 -5.14 -19.50
C TYR A 219 15.86 -5.12 -20.06
N VAL A 220 16.23 -6.12 -20.87
CA VAL A 220 17.58 -6.24 -21.45
C VAL A 220 17.88 -5.10 -22.41
N ILE A 221 16.93 -4.70 -23.27
CA ILE A 221 17.13 -3.60 -24.22
C ILE A 221 17.38 -2.28 -23.49
N PHE A 222 16.53 -1.94 -22.51
CA PHE A 222 16.67 -0.68 -21.78
C PHE A 222 17.85 -0.70 -20.81
N ALA A 223 18.18 -1.85 -20.20
CA ALA A 223 19.39 -2.00 -19.40
C ALA A 223 20.67 -1.88 -20.24
N ALA A 224 20.69 -2.44 -21.46
CA ALA A 224 21.79 -2.25 -22.39
C ALA A 224 21.90 -0.78 -22.83
N GLY A 225 20.77 -0.14 -23.15
CA GLY A 225 20.72 1.29 -23.44
C GLY A 225 21.25 2.16 -22.30
N ALA A 226 20.90 1.81 -21.05
CA ALA A 226 21.44 2.47 -19.86
C ALA A 226 22.96 2.30 -19.76
N HIS A 227 23.49 1.10 -20.00
CA HIS A 227 24.93 0.81 -20.01
C HIS A 227 25.68 1.65 -21.06
N PHE A 228 25.18 1.71 -22.30
CA PHE A 228 25.85 2.49 -23.35
C PHE A 228 25.78 4.01 -23.12
N SER A 229 24.82 4.45 -22.31
CA SER A 229 24.63 5.87 -21.98
C SER A 229 25.33 6.29 -20.68
N MET A 230 26.07 5.39 -20.01
CA MET A 230 26.81 5.71 -18.79
C MET A 230 27.99 6.63 -19.10
N GLU A 231 28.17 7.66 -18.27
CA GLU A 231 29.32 8.56 -18.39
C GLU A 231 30.63 7.88 -17.98
N SER A 232 31.76 8.39 -18.49
CA SER A 232 33.09 7.82 -18.29
C SER A 232 33.48 7.89 -16.80
N GLY A 233 33.30 6.78 -16.08
CA GLY A 233 33.54 6.66 -14.64
C GLY A 233 32.37 6.06 -13.85
N GLY A 234 31.19 5.97 -14.45
CA GLY A 234 30.02 5.37 -13.80
C GLY A 234 30.16 3.85 -13.60
N CYS A 235 29.78 3.35 -12.42
CA CYS A 235 29.76 1.93 -12.10
C CYS A 235 28.33 1.37 -12.09
N TRP A 236 28.17 0.10 -12.47
CA TRP A 236 26.87 -0.60 -12.38
C TRP A 236 26.32 -0.64 -10.95
N ASN A 237 27.20 -0.74 -9.95
CA ASN A 237 26.77 -0.72 -8.56
C ASN A 237 26.11 0.62 -8.20
N ASP A 238 26.62 1.72 -8.75
CA ASP A 238 26.06 3.04 -8.53
C ASP A 238 24.72 3.22 -9.24
N LEU A 239 24.59 2.69 -10.46
CA LEU A 239 23.32 2.66 -11.20
C LEU A 239 22.27 1.79 -10.51
N LEU A 240 22.69 0.67 -9.92
CA LEU A 240 21.78 -0.26 -9.28
C LEU A 240 21.29 0.28 -7.95
N MET A 241 22.17 0.75 -7.06
CA MET A 241 21.83 0.87 -5.64
C MET A 241 22.23 2.19 -4.96
N LYS A 242 22.94 3.11 -5.63
CA LYS A 242 23.53 4.30 -4.96
C LYS A 242 22.53 5.09 -4.12
N ASN A 243 21.41 5.49 -4.72
CA ASN A 243 20.39 6.29 -4.05
C ASN A 243 19.89 5.65 -2.73
N ILE A 244 19.61 4.35 -2.73
CA ILE A 244 19.06 3.65 -1.56
C ILE A 244 20.16 3.24 -0.58
N LEU A 245 21.38 2.94 -1.04
CA LEU A 245 22.50 2.71 -0.14
C LEU A 245 22.88 3.98 0.61
N ASP A 246 22.87 5.12 -0.06
CA ASP A 246 23.08 6.43 0.57
C ASP A 246 21.95 6.74 1.56
N LEU A 247 20.69 6.46 1.19
CA LEU A 247 19.55 6.59 2.08
C LEU A 247 19.69 5.69 3.32
N LYS A 248 20.03 4.41 3.12
CA LYS A 248 20.31 3.46 4.21
C LYS A 248 21.39 3.99 5.14
N ASN A 249 22.53 4.42 4.59
CA ASN A 249 23.67 4.91 5.37
C ASN A 249 23.32 6.18 6.14
N LYS A 250 22.39 7.01 5.63
CA LYS A 250 21.90 8.21 6.32
C LYS A 250 20.99 7.87 7.50
N ILE A 251 20.16 6.84 7.40
CA ILE A 251 19.12 6.53 8.40
C ILE A 251 19.61 5.52 9.45
N GLU A 252 20.50 4.59 9.09
CA GLU A 252 21.04 3.54 9.96
C GLU A 252 21.64 4.03 11.29
N PRO A 253 22.35 5.19 11.36
CA PRO A 253 22.82 5.74 12.63
C PRO A 253 21.70 6.13 13.60
N THR A 254 20.50 6.41 13.08
CA THR A 254 19.35 6.87 13.86
C THR A 254 18.49 5.69 14.30
N ILE A 255 18.07 4.84 13.36
CA ILE A 255 17.07 3.78 13.62
C ILE A 255 17.69 2.40 13.86
N GLY A 256 19.02 2.28 13.83
CA GLY A 256 19.74 1.02 13.94
C GLY A 256 19.86 0.26 12.61
N TYR A 257 20.29 -1.01 12.69
CA TYR A 257 20.69 -1.82 11.54
C TYR A 257 19.56 -2.03 10.53
N ILE A 258 19.90 -1.83 9.25
CA ILE A 258 19.02 -2.12 8.10
C ILE A 258 19.77 -3.10 7.18
N PRO A 259 19.19 -4.25 6.80
CA PRO A 259 19.86 -5.17 5.90
C PRO A 259 19.87 -4.64 4.46
N ILE A 260 20.92 -4.94 3.71
CA ILE A 260 21.02 -4.62 2.26
C ILE A 260 19.88 -5.26 1.46
N MET A 261 19.37 -6.41 1.93
CA MET A 261 18.20 -7.07 1.33
C MET A 261 16.99 -6.14 1.28
N TRP A 262 16.78 -5.27 2.28
CA TRP A 262 15.69 -4.30 2.25
C TRP A 262 15.84 -3.33 1.08
N CYS A 263 17.05 -2.86 0.79
CA CYS A 263 17.34 -1.97 -0.34
C CYS A 263 17.00 -2.64 -1.68
N VAL A 264 17.36 -3.92 -1.83
CA VAL A 264 17.06 -4.70 -3.04
C VAL A 264 15.55 -4.88 -3.21
N LEU A 265 14.86 -5.22 -2.12
CA LEU A 265 13.42 -5.50 -2.14
C LEU A 265 12.62 -4.25 -2.50
N ILE A 266 12.91 -3.10 -1.88
CA ILE A 266 12.14 -1.87 -2.10
C ILE A 266 12.37 -1.30 -3.51
N LYS A 267 13.58 -1.46 -4.08
CA LYS A 267 13.91 -0.91 -5.41
C LYS A 267 13.43 -1.78 -6.56
N HIS A 268 13.73 -3.07 -6.49
CA HIS A 268 13.61 -3.96 -7.65
C HIS A 268 12.49 -4.97 -7.52
N PHE A 269 12.16 -5.44 -6.31
CA PHE A 269 11.23 -6.56 -6.19
C PHE A 269 9.78 -6.10 -5.96
N ILE A 270 9.55 -5.32 -4.89
CA ILE A 270 8.20 -4.94 -4.46
C ILE A 270 7.45 -4.14 -5.54
N PRO A 271 8.03 -3.11 -6.18
CA PRO A 271 7.33 -2.36 -7.23
C PRO A 271 6.92 -3.26 -8.40
N GLN A 272 7.77 -4.20 -8.82
CA GLN A 272 7.48 -5.12 -9.92
C GLN A 272 6.32 -6.05 -9.59
N VAL A 273 6.30 -6.62 -8.38
CA VAL A 273 5.20 -7.48 -7.92
C VAL A 273 3.88 -6.71 -7.88
N LEU A 274 3.89 -5.49 -7.32
CA LEU A 274 2.68 -4.67 -7.24
C LEU A 274 2.15 -4.29 -8.63
N ILE A 275 3.03 -3.96 -9.59
CA ILE A 275 2.65 -3.67 -10.98
C ILE A 275 2.00 -4.89 -11.64
N ILE A 276 2.54 -6.10 -11.44
CA ILE A 276 1.97 -7.33 -12.01
C ILE A 276 0.61 -7.64 -11.39
N LEU A 277 0.47 -7.48 -10.07
CA LEU A 277 -0.81 -7.65 -9.38
C LEU A 277 -1.86 -6.64 -9.88
N PHE A 278 -1.44 -5.39 -10.09
CA PHE A 278 -2.29 -4.35 -10.65
C PHE A 278 -2.71 -4.66 -12.10
N ALA A 279 -1.79 -5.16 -12.93
CA ALA A 279 -2.09 -5.61 -14.29
C ALA A 279 -3.09 -6.78 -14.31
N ASN A 280 -2.95 -7.74 -13.39
CA ASN A 280 -3.91 -8.84 -13.21
C ASN A 280 -5.30 -8.31 -12.85
N LEU A 281 -5.34 -7.34 -11.93
CA LEU A 281 -6.59 -6.75 -11.47
C LEU A 281 -7.31 -5.99 -12.59
N LEU A 282 -6.57 -5.23 -13.41
CA LEU A 282 -7.11 -4.57 -14.61
C LEU A 282 -7.64 -5.56 -15.64
N ALA A 283 -6.88 -6.64 -15.89
CA ALA A 283 -7.23 -7.64 -16.88
C ALA A 283 -8.43 -8.52 -16.47
N SER A 284 -8.79 -8.52 -15.18
CA SER A 284 -9.99 -9.22 -14.70
C SER A 284 -11.28 -8.72 -15.36
N GLY A 285 -11.27 -7.54 -16.01
CA GLY A 285 -12.44 -6.95 -16.66
C GLY A 285 -13.53 -6.46 -15.70
N LYS A 286 -13.31 -6.64 -14.38
CA LYS A 286 -14.25 -6.30 -13.31
C LYS A 286 -14.14 -4.85 -12.84
N PHE A 287 -13.28 -4.05 -13.48
CA PHE A 287 -13.02 -2.67 -13.04
C PHE A 287 -14.26 -1.77 -13.21
N PHE A 288 -14.95 -1.85 -14.35
CA PHE A 288 -16.16 -1.05 -14.61
C PHE A 288 -17.45 -1.75 -14.22
N THR A 289 -17.49 -3.09 -14.22
CA THR A 289 -18.69 -3.87 -13.92
C THR A 289 -18.41 -4.89 -12.83
N TYR A 290 -18.29 -4.43 -11.59
CA TYR A 290 -18.09 -5.31 -10.44
C TYR A 290 -19.39 -6.04 -10.07
N SER A 291 -19.30 -7.38 -9.94
CA SER A 291 -20.37 -8.30 -9.50
C SER A 291 -21.73 -8.20 -10.23
N GLY A 292 -21.79 -7.52 -11.37
CA GLY A 292 -23.07 -7.26 -12.06
C GLY A 292 -23.98 -6.28 -11.31
N TYR A 293 -23.46 -5.52 -10.34
CA TYR A 293 -24.25 -4.50 -9.64
C TYR A 293 -24.70 -3.37 -10.58
N ALA A 294 -25.76 -2.65 -10.20
CA ALA A 294 -26.24 -1.53 -10.98
C ALA A 294 -25.18 -0.43 -11.11
N VAL A 295 -25.05 0.14 -12.31
CA VAL A 295 -24.07 1.20 -12.60
C VAL A 295 -24.30 2.41 -11.69
N TRP A 296 -25.55 2.79 -11.52
CA TRP A 296 -25.98 3.77 -10.53
C TRP A 296 -26.83 3.08 -9.45
N PRO A 297 -26.56 3.31 -8.15
CA PRO A 297 -25.56 4.24 -7.60
C PRO A 297 -24.18 3.62 -7.32
N TYR A 298 -24.03 2.29 -7.32
CA TYR A 298 -22.89 1.59 -6.70
C TYR A 298 -21.56 1.78 -7.45
N GLN A 299 -21.50 1.42 -8.73
CA GLN A 299 -20.26 1.52 -9.51
C GLN A 299 -19.85 2.99 -9.72
N THR A 300 -20.84 3.87 -9.87
CA THR A 300 -20.61 5.32 -10.01
C THR A 300 -19.89 5.88 -8.79
N VAL A 301 -20.32 5.54 -7.58
CA VAL A 301 -19.65 5.99 -6.34
C VAL A 301 -18.23 5.43 -6.25
N GLY A 302 -18.03 4.15 -6.58
CA GLY A 302 -16.70 3.55 -6.63
C GLY A 302 -15.73 4.28 -7.57
N LEU A 303 -16.19 4.61 -8.77
CA LEU A 303 -15.41 5.40 -9.74
C LEU A 303 -15.15 6.83 -9.26
N LEU A 304 -16.12 7.47 -8.60
CA LEU A 304 -15.93 8.79 -8.01
C LEU A 304 -14.87 8.78 -6.91
N ILE A 305 -14.82 7.74 -6.08
CA ILE A 305 -13.76 7.57 -5.06
C ILE A 305 -12.38 7.48 -5.73
N ILE A 306 -12.28 6.69 -6.82
CA ILE A 306 -11.03 6.60 -7.59
C ILE A 306 -10.64 7.96 -8.16
N LEU A 307 -11.57 8.65 -8.81
CA LEU A 307 -11.31 9.96 -9.41
C LEU A 307 -10.91 11.00 -8.37
N PHE A 308 -11.54 10.97 -7.19
CA PHE A 308 -11.22 11.87 -6.09
C PHE A 308 -9.78 11.64 -5.59
N ILE A 309 -9.38 10.39 -5.34
CA ILE A 309 -8.04 10.05 -4.87
C ILE A 309 -6.98 10.30 -5.95
N ALA A 310 -7.26 9.94 -7.20
CA ALA A 310 -6.39 10.26 -8.33
C ALA A 310 -6.23 11.78 -8.48
N GLY A 311 -7.32 12.54 -8.29
CA GLY A 311 -7.31 13.99 -8.25
C GLY A 311 -6.35 14.52 -7.19
N LEU A 312 -6.45 14.05 -5.95
CA LEU A 312 -5.53 14.42 -4.86
C LEU A 312 -4.07 14.10 -5.21
N PHE A 313 -3.81 12.92 -5.78
CA PHE A 313 -2.46 12.55 -6.19
C PHE A 313 -1.92 13.49 -7.28
N PHE A 314 -2.68 13.71 -8.35
CA PHE A 314 -2.25 14.57 -9.45
C PHE A 314 -2.13 16.04 -9.04
N THR A 315 -2.96 16.53 -8.12
CA THR A 315 -2.75 17.86 -7.54
C THR A 315 -1.44 17.92 -6.76
N GLY A 316 -1.05 16.85 -6.06
CA GLY A 316 0.23 16.79 -5.33
C GLY A 316 1.43 16.83 -6.27
N VAL A 317 1.32 16.19 -7.43
CA VAL A 317 2.40 16.13 -8.44
C VAL A 317 2.51 17.43 -9.24
N PHE A 318 1.39 17.97 -9.75
CA PHE A 318 1.40 19.10 -10.68
C PHE A 318 1.26 20.47 -10.01
N ALA A 319 0.66 20.52 -8.81
CA ALA A 319 0.43 21.75 -8.06
C ALA A 319 0.81 21.56 -6.58
N PRO A 320 2.09 21.26 -6.27
CA PRO A 320 2.54 20.99 -4.91
C PRO A 320 2.29 22.18 -3.96
N ASP A 321 2.23 23.40 -4.50
CA ASP A 321 1.91 24.62 -3.73
C ASP A 321 0.53 24.59 -3.06
N VAL A 322 -0.42 23.83 -3.61
CA VAL A 322 -1.75 23.62 -2.99
C VAL A 322 -1.60 22.94 -1.62
N TYR A 323 -0.62 22.06 -1.47
CA TYR A 323 -0.35 21.34 -0.23
C TYR A 323 0.51 22.13 0.75
N LYS A 324 1.25 23.16 0.30
CA LYS A 324 2.05 24.03 1.19
C LYS A 324 1.19 24.75 2.23
N GLY A 325 -0.05 25.11 1.89
CA GLY A 325 -1.00 25.70 2.85
C GLY A 325 -1.47 24.74 3.95
N PHE A 326 -1.34 23.43 3.73
CA PHE A 326 -1.68 22.39 4.69
C PHE A 326 -0.45 21.90 5.47
N ALA A 327 0.74 21.91 4.86
CA ALA A 327 1.95 21.36 5.45
C ALA A 327 2.61 22.31 6.48
N ILE A 328 2.90 21.80 7.69
CA ILE A 328 3.68 22.50 8.74
C ILE A 328 5.20 22.54 8.41
N TYR A 329 5.60 21.94 7.28
CA TYR A 329 6.97 21.50 6.96
C TYR A 329 8.08 22.55 7.16
N GLU A 330 7.82 23.82 6.86
CA GLU A 330 8.87 24.85 6.82
C GLU A 330 9.38 25.30 8.20
N LYS A 331 8.55 25.18 9.25
CA LYS A 331 8.89 25.73 10.58
C LYS A 331 9.56 24.70 11.50
N SER A 332 9.18 23.43 11.38
CA SER A 332 9.71 22.33 12.21
C SER A 332 11.13 21.94 11.82
N LEU A 333 11.49 22.02 10.53
CA LEU A 333 12.83 21.66 10.03
C LEU A 333 13.90 22.68 10.45
N LYS A 334 13.57 23.98 10.42
CA LYS A 334 14.47 25.06 10.90
C LYS A 334 14.67 25.03 12.42
N GLU A 335 13.67 24.55 13.18
CA GLU A 335 13.78 24.34 14.64
C GLU A 335 14.54 23.05 15.00
N GLU A 336 14.44 21.97 14.21
CA GLU A 336 15.10 20.68 14.50
C GLU A 336 16.52 20.51 13.92
N PHE A 337 16.84 21.13 12.78
CA PHE A 337 18.11 20.90 12.06
C PHE A 337 19.05 22.11 11.98
N GLY A 338 18.66 23.28 12.53
CA GLY A 338 19.47 24.50 12.42
C GLY A 338 19.76 24.90 10.96
N ASP A 339 20.77 25.76 10.74
CA ASP A 339 21.13 26.31 9.42
C ASP A 339 21.58 25.27 8.37
N GLU A 340 21.74 23.98 8.74
CA GLU A 340 22.02 22.89 7.78
C GLU A 340 20.81 22.55 6.87
N ALA A 341 19.62 23.09 7.16
CA ALA A 341 18.46 23.03 6.26
C ALA A 341 18.66 23.81 4.96
N GLY A 342 19.58 24.79 4.93
CA GLY A 342 19.86 25.60 3.74
C GLY A 342 20.49 24.83 2.58
N ASP A 343 21.09 23.67 2.83
CA ASP A 343 21.64 22.81 1.78
C ASP A 343 20.60 21.81 1.23
N VAL A 344 19.53 21.52 1.98
CA VAL A 344 18.38 20.72 1.50
C VAL A 344 17.38 21.59 0.74
N GLU A 345 17.19 22.86 1.15
CA GLU A 345 16.39 23.87 0.41
C GLU A 345 16.93 24.05 -1.03
N LYS A 346 18.27 24.06 -1.22
CA LYS A 346 18.89 24.23 -2.55
C LYS A 346 18.75 23.03 -3.49
N GLU A 347 18.57 21.82 -2.98
CA GLU A 347 18.34 20.62 -3.80
C GLU A 347 16.88 20.49 -4.25
N VAL A 348 15.92 21.01 -3.48
CA VAL A 348 14.47 20.89 -3.78
C VAL A 348 13.92 22.09 -4.57
N GLU A 349 14.52 23.29 -4.45
CA GLU A 349 14.04 24.50 -5.14
C GLU A 349 14.52 24.70 -6.58
N LYS A 350 15.34 23.80 -7.16
CA LYS A 350 15.72 23.97 -8.58
C LYS A 350 14.51 23.70 -9.48
N PRO A 351 14.02 24.71 -10.23
CA PRO A 351 13.00 24.47 -11.25
C PRO A 351 13.59 23.56 -12.32
N ILE A 352 12.78 22.62 -12.85
CA ILE A 352 13.12 21.72 -13.97
C ILE A 352 13.16 22.49 -15.30
N THR A 353 13.67 23.72 -15.30
CA THR A 353 13.86 24.54 -16.49
C THR A 353 15.24 25.16 -16.43
N GLU A 354 16.27 24.35 -16.66
CA GLU A 354 17.55 24.70 -17.30
C GLU A 354 18.51 23.49 -17.22
N ALA A 355 18.33 22.54 -18.14
CA ALA A 355 19.37 21.68 -18.72
C ALA A 355 18.80 20.93 -19.94
#